data_AF-A0A7C7UVN1-F1
#
_entry.id   AF-A0A7C7UVN1-F1
#
_cell.length_a   1.000
_cell.length_b   1.000
_cell.length_c   1.000
_cell.angle_alpha   90.00
_cell.angle_beta   90.00
_cell.angle_gamma   90.00
#
_symmetry.space_group_name_H-M   'P 1'
#
loop_
_entity.id
_entity.type
_entity.pdbx_description
1 polymer ?
#
loop_
_entity_poly.entity_id
_entity_poly.type
_entity_poly.pdbx_seq_one_letter_code
_entity_poly.pdbx_strand_id
1 'polypeptide(L)'
;MAKESPGFVAERLDWLFKNKRREDGREYTYDEVAAATGLAKSYVWRIRYGEIKNPGRNALAALSKFFGVHPAFWFTDVFEDQSQSNDRSLGR
;
A
#
# COMPACT_ATOMS: atom_id res chain seq x y z
N MET A 1 6.13 -8.83 -19.33
CA MET A 1 5.43 -7.52 -19.30
C MET A 1 5.29 -7.10 -17.85
N ALA A 2 6.06 -6.11 -17.39
CA ALA A 2 5.91 -5.53 -16.06
C ALA A 2 4.56 -4.82 -15.99
N LYS A 3 3.65 -5.31 -15.16
CA LYS A 3 2.28 -4.82 -15.15
C LYS A 3 2.21 -3.64 -14.19
N GLU A 4 2.54 -2.45 -14.69
CA GLU A 4 2.20 -1.16 -14.08
C GLU A 4 0.68 -0.97 -14.14
N SER A 5 -0.08 -1.85 -13.47
CA SER A 5 -1.53 -1.76 -13.42
C SER A 5 -1.92 -0.65 -12.44
N PRO A 6 -2.90 0.19 -12.80
CA PRO A 6 -3.36 1.30 -11.96
C PRO A 6 -3.97 0.87 -10.62
N GLY A 7 -4.26 -0.43 -10.41
CA GLY A 7 -4.65 -1.00 -9.13
C GLY A 7 -3.49 -1.22 -8.16
N PHE A 8 -2.26 -1.35 -8.65
CA PHE A 8 -1.15 -1.85 -7.84
C PHE A 8 -0.74 -0.91 -6.71
N VAL A 9 -0.71 0.40 -6.97
CA VAL A 9 -0.39 1.42 -5.95
C VAL A 9 -1.53 1.56 -4.94
N ALA A 10 -2.78 1.50 -5.40
CA ALA A 10 -3.96 1.56 -4.55
C ALA A 10 -4.02 0.34 -3.61
N GLU A 11 -3.84 -0.86 -4.16
CA GLU A 11 -3.81 -2.13 -3.42
C GLU A 11 -2.64 -2.19 -2.43
N ARG A 12 -1.45 -1.72 -2.82
CA ARG A 12 -0.29 -1.56 -1.92
C ARG A 12 -0.59 -0.67 -0.74
N LEU A 13 -1.18 0.50 -1.01
CA LEU A 13 -1.50 1.46 0.02
C LEU A 13 -2.54 0.87 0.97
N ASP A 14 -3.59 0.25 0.43
CA ASP A 14 -4.60 -0.45 1.23
C ASP A 14 -3.99 -1.57 2.10
N TRP A 15 -3.09 -2.37 1.54
CA TRP A 15 -2.36 -3.41 2.27
C TRP A 15 -1.53 -2.83 3.42
N LEU A 16 -0.84 -1.70 3.20
CA LEU A 16 -0.07 -1.03 4.24
C LEU A 16 -0.97 -0.53 5.37
N PHE A 17 -2.12 0.08 5.05
CA PHE A 17 -3.10 0.49 6.07
C PHE A 17 -3.60 -0.70 6.91
N LYS A 18 -3.80 -1.86 6.28
CA LYS A 18 -4.28 -3.09 6.96
C LYS A 18 -3.21 -3.80 7.80
N ASN A 19 -1.97 -3.85 7.31
CA ASN A 19 -0.88 -4.63 7.93
C ASN A 19 -0.02 -3.82 8.90
N LYS A 20 0.26 -2.55 8.58
CA LYS A 20 0.99 -1.64 9.47
C LYS A 20 -0.02 -0.95 10.36
N ARG A 21 -0.30 -1.56 11.52
CA ARG A 21 -1.08 -0.94 12.58
C ARG A 21 -0.19 -0.09 13.47
N ARG A 22 -0.81 0.88 14.13
CA ARG A 22 -0.18 1.64 15.21
C ARG A 22 0.27 0.70 16.33
N GLU A 23 1.16 1.18 17.18
CA GLU A 23 1.58 0.49 18.41
C GLU A 23 0.37 0.18 19.34
N ASP A 24 -0.68 1.00 19.25
CA ASP A 24 -1.97 0.80 19.95
C ASP A 24 -2.87 -0.28 19.29
N GLY A 25 -2.43 -0.89 18.19
CA GLY A 25 -3.19 -1.91 17.45
C GLY A 25 -4.31 -1.35 16.57
N ARG A 26 -4.49 -0.02 16.50
CA ARG A 26 -5.47 0.65 15.62
C ARG A 26 -4.90 0.90 14.23
N GLU A 27 -5.80 0.96 13.24
CA GLU A 27 -5.47 1.41 11.89
C GLU A 27 -5.09 2.90 11.90
N TYR A 28 -4.13 3.29 11.06
CA TYR A 28 -3.82 4.70 10.85
C TYR A 28 -5.00 5.39 10.17
N THR A 29 -5.37 6.57 10.67
CA THR A 29 -6.35 7.42 9.99
C THR A 29 -5.70 8.18 8.85
N TYR A 30 -6.49 8.55 7.84
CA TYR A 30 -6.00 9.40 6.75
C TYR A 30 -5.46 10.75 7.22
N ASP A 31 -5.95 11.24 8.35
CA ASP A 31 -5.52 12.50 8.96
C ASP A 31 -4.10 12.39 9.52
N GLU A 32 -3.81 11.30 10.24
CA GLU A 32 -2.47 11.00 10.75
C GLU A 32 -1.46 10.83 9.61
N VAL A 33 -1.84 10.10 8.56
CA VAL A 33 -0.98 9.92 7.39
C VAL A 33 -0.74 11.25 6.70
N ALA A 34 -1.78 12.06 6.51
CA ALA A 34 -1.66 13.39 5.91
C ALA A 34 -0.73 14.31 6.71
N ALA A 35 -0.92 14.36 8.04
CA ALA A 35 -0.09 15.17 8.93
C ALA A 35 1.38 14.74 8.91
N ALA A 36 1.67 13.43 8.90
CA ALA A 36 3.04 12.93 8.92
C ALA A 36 3.76 13.00 7.56
N THR A 37 3.01 12.91 6.46
CA THR A 37 3.57 12.93 5.09
C THR A 37 3.57 14.32 4.46
N GLY A 38 2.82 15.27 5.02
CA GLY A 38 2.56 16.58 4.41
C GLY A 38 1.64 16.50 3.19
N LEU A 39 0.99 15.36 2.95
CA LEU A 39 0.02 15.17 1.86
C LEU A 39 -1.37 15.59 2.32
N ALA A 40 -2.22 16.00 1.37
CA ALA A 40 -3.62 16.25 1.69
C ALA A 40 -4.36 14.92 1.97
N LYS A 41 -5.22 14.90 2.99
CA LYS A 41 -6.10 13.76 3.32
C LYS A 41 -6.85 13.21 2.10
N SER A 42 -7.44 14.12 1.32
CA SER A 42 -8.16 13.77 0.08
C SER A 42 -7.23 13.18 -0.98
N TYR A 43 -5.96 13.59 -1.03
CA TYR A 43 -4.98 13.04 -1.96
C TYR A 43 -4.63 11.58 -1.62
N VAL A 44 -4.43 11.27 -0.33
CA VAL A 44 -4.20 9.90 0.15
C VAL A 44 -5.40 8.99 -0.16
N TRP A 45 -6.62 9.49 0.08
CA TRP A 45 -7.85 8.77 -0.28
C TRP A 45 -7.90 8.48 -1.79
N ARG A 46 -7.67 9.49 -2.64
CA ARG A 46 -7.70 9.31 -4.11
C ARG A 46 -6.67 8.29 -4.61
N ILE A 47 -5.49 8.20 -3.99
CA ILE A 47 -4.52 7.14 -4.30
C ILE A 47 -5.07 5.77 -3.89
N ARG A 48 -5.59 5.64 -2.66
CA ARG A 48 -6.11 4.37 -2.12
C ARG A 48 -7.28 3.82 -2.94
N TYR A 49 -8.14 4.69 -3.47
CA TYR A 49 -9.28 4.30 -4.31
C TYR A 49 -8.93 4.18 -5.81
N GLY A 50 -7.67 4.38 -6.18
CA GLY A 50 -7.21 4.25 -7.56
C GLY A 50 -7.62 5.40 -8.50
N GLU A 51 -8.15 6.50 -7.96
CA GLU A 51 -8.37 7.73 -8.72
C GLU A 51 -7.05 8.33 -9.19
N ILE A 52 -6.02 8.27 -8.33
CA ILE A 52 -4.67 8.72 -8.65
C ILE A 52 -3.79 7.48 -8.86
N LYS A 53 -3.54 7.21 -10.13
CA LYS A 53 -2.82 6.02 -10.59
C LYS A 53 -1.30 6.20 -10.56
N ASN A 54 -0.84 7.44 -10.73
CA ASN A 54 0.57 7.78 -10.75
C ASN A 54 0.86 8.94 -9.77
N PRO A 55 0.89 8.68 -8.45
CA PRO A 55 1.32 9.68 -7.50
C PRO A 55 2.78 10.05 -7.72
N GLY A 56 3.13 11.31 -7.44
CA GLY A 56 4.51 11.77 -7.60
C GLY A 56 5.49 11.01 -6.72
N ARG A 57 6.75 10.88 -7.16
CA ARG A 57 7.82 10.18 -6.41
C ARG A 57 7.96 10.69 -4.97
N ASN A 58 7.79 11.99 -4.75
CA ASN A 58 7.83 12.60 -3.41
C ASN A 58 6.70 12.10 -2.51
N ALA A 59 5.50 11.93 -3.04
CA ALA A 59 4.36 11.42 -2.29
C ALA A 59 4.57 9.94 -1.90
N LEU A 60 5.03 9.13 -2.85
CA LEU A 60 5.39 7.73 -2.60
C LEU A 60 6.50 7.60 -1.55
N ALA A 61 7.54 8.43 -1.64
CA ALA A 61 8.63 8.45 -0.67
C ALA A 61 8.15 8.85 0.73
N ALA A 62 7.24 9.83 0.84
CA ALA A 62 6.66 10.25 2.12
C ALA A 62 5.82 9.13 2.74
N LEU A 63 4.95 8.49 1.95
CA LEU A 63 4.15 7.34 2.38
C LEU A 63 5.05 6.17 2.83
N SER A 64 6.08 5.86 2.05
CA SER A 64 7.09 4.86 2.40
C SER A 64 7.76 5.13 3.74
N LYS A 65 8.21 6.37 3.97
CA LYS A 65 8.84 6.78 5.23
C LYS A 65 7.87 6.65 6.41
N PHE A 66 6.60 6.99 6.21
CA PHE A 66 5.58 6.88 7.26
C PHE A 66 5.29 5.42 7.65
N PHE A 67 5.06 4.55 6.67
CA PHE A 67 4.76 3.13 6.92
C PHE A 67 6.01 2.27 7.21
N GLY A 68 7.21 2.86 7.13
CA GLY A 68 8.47 2.17 7.34
C GLY A 68 8.79 1.13 6.27
N VAL A 69 8.44 1.41 5.01
CA VAL A 69 8.73 0.54 3.86
C VAL A 69 9.67 1.22 2.87
N HIS A 70 10.43 0.44 2.11
CA HIS A 70 11.34 0.98 1.11
C HIS A 70 10.57 1.60 -0.06
N PRO A 71 10.97 2.76 -0.65
CA PRO A 71 10.26 3.37 -1.79
C PRO A 71 10.22 2.48 -3.04
N ALA A 72 11.18 1.56 -3.19
CA ALA A 72 11.14 0.55 -4.25
C ALA A 72 9.93 -0.40 -4.12
N PHE A 73 9.32 -0.51 -2.92
CA PHE A 73 8.11 -1.31 -2.69
C PHE A 73 6.95 -0.88 -3.60
N TRP A 74 6.91 0.36 -4.06
CA TRP A 74 5.87 0.84 -4.99
C TRP A 74 6.12 0.44 -6.45
N PHE A 75 7.33 -0.02 -6.78
CA PHE A 75 7.77 -0.36 -8.13
C PHE A 75 8.17 -1.84 -8.30
N THR A 76 8.43 -2.54 -7.20
CA THR A 76 8.77 -3.98 -7.19
C THR A 76 7.57 -4.79 -7.69
N ASP A 77 7.76 -5.88 -8.44
CA ASP A 77 6.67 -6.76 -8.92
C ASP A 77 6.27 -7.81 -7.86
N VAL A 78 7.05 -7.92 -6.78
CA VAL A 78 6.85 -8.87 -5.67
C VAL A 78 5.69 -8.41 -4.80
N PHE A 79 4.47 -8.64 -5.26
CA PHE A 79 3.39 -9.10 -4.40
C PHE A 79 3.33 -10.61 -4.57
N GLU A 80 4.37 -11.30 -4.09
CA GLU A 80 4.21 -12.71 -3.73
C GLU A 80 3.31 -12.74 -2.50
N ASP A 81 2.01 -12.70 -2.79
CA ASP A 81 0.98 -13.19 -1.90
C ASP A 81 1.40 -14.60 -1.44
N GLN A 82 1.91 -14.71 -0.21
CA GLN A 82 2.11 -16.00 0.45
C GLN A 82 0.77 -16.67 0.83
N SER A 83 -0.36 -16.26 0.23
CA SER A 83 -1.63 -16.98 0.34
C SER A 83 -1.75 -18.13 -0.68
N GLN A 84 -0.64 -18.57 -1.29
CA GLN A 84 -0.49 -19.97 -1.74
C GLN A 84 -0.02 -20.88 -0.59
N SER A 85 -0.71 -20.87 0.55
CA SER A 85 -0.69 -22.06 1.43
C SER A 85 -1.83 -22.99 1.01
N ASN A 86 -1.49 -23.81 0.01
CA ASN A 86 -1.99 -25.16 -0.23
C ASN A 86 -3.43 -25.34 -0.77
N ASP A 87 -3.58 -25.17 -2.09
CA ASP A 87 -4.67 -25.72 -2.89
C ASP A 87 -4.60 -27.26 -2.92
N ARG A 88 -5.71 -27.89 -2.52
CA ARG A 88 -6.31 -29.13 -3.03
C ARG A 88 -5.59 -30.49 -2.92
N SER A 89 -6.20 -31.31 -2.06
CA SER A 89 -7.03 -32.47 -2.44
C SER A 89 -6.41 -33.85 -2.75
N LEU A 90 -7.11 -34.83 -2.15
CA LEU A 90 -7.42 -36.20 -2.59
C LEU A 90 -6.41 -37.35 -2.35
N GLY A 91 -6.87 -38.30 -1.55
CA GLY A 91 -6.83 -39.71 -1.93
C GLY A 91 -6.11 -40.65 -0.96
N ARG A 92 -6.88 -41.33 -0.11
CA ARG A 92 -6.93 -42.80 -0.05
C ARG A 92 -8.28 -43.26 0.47
#